data_AF-A0A937B3N4-F1
#
_entry.id   AF-A0A937B3N4-F1
#
_cell.length_a   1.000
_cell.length_b   1.000
_cell.length_c   1.000
_cell.angle_alpha   90.00
_cell.angle_beta   90.00
_cell.angle_gamma   90.00
#
_symmetry.space_group_name_H-M   'P 1'
#
loop_
_entity.id
_entity.type
_entity.pdbx_description
1 polymer ?
#
loop_
_entity_poly.entity_id
_entity_poly.type
_entity_poly.pdbx_seq_one_letter_code
_entity_poly.pdbx_strand_id
1 'polypeptide(L)'
;MVAAASLAASPVLAHGDHDTGSAKGAGVSQGWWLDLVPRAAAAQQMEVDERSGVRLIRADGLPNHATGQFPNRGNPNRMSAQSYYFRMPLRPAKTGRALYYRPNHLFGVAVNGVVFDPNTAEFWNNDRQSGWMIEALSGAIPLGMDQNNAHVQPDGSYHYHGVPTGLVATLGQRGRPMQIGWAADGFPIYVDETARSSWRLKAQRDPGGPAGRPDGIYTKDYEFVRGLGTLDECNGRDGATAEFPQGTYHYVVTLQFPFVPRCFVGTPDGSFQKQGGPHMGGGGGRPPRGGPPPR
;
A
#
# COMPACT_ATOMS: atom_id res chain seq x y z
N MET A 1 -93.06 -8.73 21.08
CA MET A 1 -91.92 -9.35 21.79
C MET A 1 -90.79 -8.33 21.80
N VAL A 2 -90.66 -7.59 22.92
CA VAL A 2 -89.50 -7.60 23.86
C VAL A 2 -88.24 -7.03 23.18
N ALA A 3 -87.91 -5.74 23.29
CA ALA A 3 -87.49 -4.95 24.46
C ALA A 3 -86.07 -5.28 24.98
N ALA A 4 -85.21 -4.25 24.89
CA ALA A 4 -84.12 -3.82 25.77
C ALA A 4 -83.40 -4.83 26.68
N ALA A 5 -82.06 -4.77 26.71
CA ALA A 5 -81.33 -4.16 27.84
C ALA A 5 -79.81 -4.24 27.66
N SER A 6 -79.16 -3.16 28.07
CA SER A 6 -77.74 -2.87 28.17
C SER A 6 -77.00 -3.75 29.20
N LEU A 7 -75.67 -3.84 29.05
CA LEU A 7 -74.61 -3.98 30.08
C LEU A 7 -73.27 -3.86 29.31
N ALA A 8 -72.23 -3.08 29.62
CA ALA A 8 -71.94 -2.09 30.66
C ALA A 8 -70.73 -1.23 30.17
N ALA A 9 -70.57 -0.06 30.79
CA ALA A 9 -69.53 0.96 30.58
C ALA A 9 -68.11 0.50 31.00
N SER A 10 -67.06 0.75 30.18
CA SER A 10 -66.02 1.83 30.28
C SER A 10 -64.89 1.58 31.30
N PRO A 11 -63.72 2.27 31.23
CA PRO A 11 -63.04 2.97 30.12
C PRO A 11 -61.58 2.42 29.97
N VAL A 12 -60.76 2.82 28.99
CA VAL A 12 -59.83 3.96 29.12
C VAL A 12 -58.99 4.05 27.85
N LEU A 13 -59.05 5.26 27.28
CA LEU A 13 -58.11 5.97 26.40
C LEU A 13 -57.59 5.24 25.14
N ALA A 14 -57.99 5.67 23.93
CA ALA A 14 -57.61 6.94 23.28
C ALA A 14 -56.09 7.04 23.11
N HIS A 15 -55.51 7.49 22.00
CA HIS A 15 -55.92 7.92 20.68
C HIS A 15 -54.63 7.73 19.87
N GLY A 16 -54.68 7.34 18.61
CA GLY A 16 -54.59 8.37 17.59
C GLY A 16 -53.73 7.86 16.45
N ASP A 17 -54.30 8.03 15.27
CA ASP A 17 -53.78 7.66 13.98
C ASP A 17 -52.45 8.35 13.64
N HIS A 18 -51.73 7.64 12.76
CA HIS A 18 -50.90 8.14 11.66
C HIS A 18 -50.73 9.66 11.54
N ASP A 19 -49.48 10.14 11.51
CA ASP A 19 -48.89 10.63 10.25
C ASP A 19 -47.36 10.79 10.31
N THR A 20 -46.76 10.66 9.13
CA THR A 20 -45.47 11.15 8.61
C THR A 20 -44.37 11.67 9.56
N GLY A 21 -43.15 11.12 9.39
CA GLY A 21 -41.95 11.96 9.39
C GLY A 21 -40.69 11.44 10.09
N SER A 22 -39.59 11.62 9.35
CA SER A 22 -38.21 11.82 9.80
C SER A 22 -37.34 10.61 10.13
N ALA A 23 -36.38 10.43 9.22
CA ALA A 23 -35.09 9.80 9.46
C ALA A 23 -34.41 10.37 10.71
N LYS A 24 -33.95 9.48 11.58
CA LYS A 24 -32.87 9.73 12.54
C LYS A 24 -31.82 8.66 12.34
N GLY A 25 -30.66 9.11 11.89
CA GLY A 25 -29.48 8.29 11.77
C GLY A 25 -28.73 8.11 13.08
N ALA A 26 -27.52 7.60 12.89
CA ALA A 26 -26.40 7.51 13.81
C ALA A 26 -26.40 6.30 14.76
N GLY A 27 -25.80 5.25 14.24
CA GLY A 27 -25.06 4.24 14.99
C GLY A 27 -24.21 3.43 14.02
N VAL A 28 -23.37 4.09 13.22
CA VAL A 28 -22.36 3.38 12.40
C VAL A 28 -21.46 2.65 13.39
N SER A 29 -21.59 1.33 13.42
CA SER A 29 -20.78 0.45 14.26
C SER A 29 -19.31 0.76 13.99
N GLN A 30 -18.55 1.00 15.07
CA GLN A 30 -17.10 1.06 15.01
C GLN A 30 -16.59 -0.13 14.18
N GLY A 31 -15.74 0.17 13.20
CA GLY A 31 -15.44 -0.72 12.09
C GLY A 31 -14.99 -2.10 12.55
N TRP A 32 -15.66 -3.12 12.00
CA TRP A 32 -15.38 -4.55 12.16
C TRP A 32 -13.90 -4.94 11.90
N TRP A 33 -13.11 -4.07 11.27
CA TRP A 33 -11.69 -4.26 11.04
C TRP A 33 -10.81 -4.03 12.28
N LEU A 34 -11.32 -3.37 13.34
CA LEU A 34 -10.59 -3.19 14.61
C LEU A 34 -10.43 -4.49 15.40
N ASP A 35 -11.19 -5.54 15.07
CA ASP A 35 -11.18 -6.83 15.77
C ASP A 35 -10.18 -7.86 15.18
N LEU A 36 -9.41 -7.49 14.14
CA LEU A 36 -8.49 -8.41 13.46
C LEU A 36 -7.06 -8.43 14.02
N VAL A 37 -6.76 -7.68 15.10
CA VAL A 37 -5.43 -7.73 15.75
C VAL A 37 -5.60 -7.63 17.27
N PRO A 38 -5.13 -8.60 18.07
CA PRO A 38 -5.14 -8.50 19.52
C PRO A 38 -4.46 -7.21 20.00
N ARG A 39 -5.14 -6.44 20.84
CA ARG A 39 -4.74 -5.12 21.39
C ARG A 39 -3.44 -5.10 22.22
N ALA A 40 -2.65 -6.17 22.22
CA ALA A 40 -1.35 -6.24 22.87
C ALA A 40 -0.27 -6.70 21.87
N ALA A 41 -0.12 -5.92 20.78
CA ALA A 41 0.97 -5.94 19.78
C ALA A 41 0.58 -5.13 18.51
N ALA A 42 -0.30 -4.12 18.61
CA ALA A 42 -0.70 -3.35 17.44
C ALA A 42 0.43 -2.35 17.07
N ALA A 43 1.40 -2.82 16.27
CA ALA A 43 2.45 -2.02 15.61
C ALA A 43 1.88 -0.86 14.78
N GLN A 44 0.57 -0.91 14.48
CA GLN A 44 -0.21 0.14 13.85
C GLN A 44 -1.45 0.49 14.67
N GLN A 45 -1.69 1.78 14.87
CA GLN A 45 -2.94 2.34 15.38
C GLN A 45 -3.59 3.17 14.26
N MET A 46 -4.81 2.80 13.88
CA MET A 46 -5.59 3.54 12.90
C MET A 46 -6.74 4.29 13.58
N GLU A 47 -6.86 5.56 13.27
CA GLU A 47 -7.94 6.44 13.68
C GLU A 47 -8.67 6.96 12.44
N VAL A 48 -9.99 7.09 12.53
CA VAL A 48 -10.83 7.64 11.46
C VAL A 48 -11.46 8.92 11.96
N ASP A 49 -11.15 10.04 11.30
CA ASP A 49 -11.82 11.31 11.53
C ASP A 49 -12.84 11.52 10.41
N GLU A 50 -14.07 11.05 10.64
CA GLU A 50 -15.17 11.21 9.69
C GLU A 50 -15.53 12.67 9.42
N ARG A 51 -15.30 13.57 10.39
CA ARG A 51 -15.66 14.98 10.25
C ARG A 51 -14.73 15.71 9.29
N SER A 52 -13.43 15.42 9.37
CA SER A 52 -12.45 15.98 8.43
C SER A 52 -12.25 15.11 7.17
N GLY A 53 -12.94 13.96 7.08
CA GLY A 53 -12.94 13.10 5.90
C GLY A 53 -11.61 12.39 5.68
N VAL A 54 -10.87 12.09 6.75
CA VAL A 54 -9.54 11.50 6.67
C VAL A 54 -9.38 10.25 7.52
N ARG A 55 -8.46 9.41 7.10
CA ARG A 55 -7.87 8.32 7.86
C ARG A 55 -6.51 8.76 8.38
N LEU A 56 -6.27 8.55 9.67
CA LEU A 56 -5.00 8.80 10.34
C LEU A 56 -4.41 7.46 10.77
N ILE A 57 -3.13 7.25 10.50
CA ILE A 57 -2.42 6.01 10.84
C ILE A 57 -1.14 6.38 11.58
N ARG A 58 -1.01 5.88 12.81
CA ARG A 58 0.23 5.86 13.58
C ARG A 58 0.85 4.49 13.48
N ALA A 59 2.14 4.41 13.21
CA ALA A 59 2.84 3.14 13.11
C ALA A 59 4.29 3.25 13.57
N ASP A 60 4.82 2.17 14.12
CA ASP A 60 6.23 2.04 14.48
C ASP A 60 7.08 1.40 13.36
N GLY A 61 6.45 0.95 12.28
CA GLY A 61 7.14 0.32 11.15
C GLY A 61 7.73 -1.05 11.44
N LEU A 62 7.41 -1.67 12.58
CA LEU A 62 7.88 -3.00 12.93
C LEU A 62 6.93 -4.08 12.38
N PRO A 63 7.45 -5.12 11.73
CA PRO A 63 6.63 -6.21 11.23
C PRO A 63 6.09 -7.06 12.38
N ASN A 64 4.83 -7.49 12.26
CA ASN A 64 4.17 -8.44 13.15
C ASN A 64 4.27 -9.90 12.66
N HIS A 65 5.25 -10.19 11.80
CA HIS A 65 5.52 -11.52 11.26
C HIS A 65 7.04 -11.78 11.28
N ALA A 66 7.44 -13.03 11.07
CA ALA A 66 8.85 -13.39 11.01
C ALA A 66 9.58 -12.66 9.87
N THR A 67 10.77 -12.15 10.16
CA THR A 67 11.66 -11.45 9.22
C THR A 67 12.91 -12.27 8.94
N GLY A 68 13.71 -11.83 7.98
CA GLY A 68 15.11 -12.26 7.86
C GLY A 68 15.95 -11.74 9.03
N GLN A 69 17.17 -12.26 9.17
CA GLN A 69 18.13 -11.70 10.12
C GLN A 69 18.67 -10.37 9.58
N PHE A 70 18.67 -9.34 10.44
CA PHE A 70 19.27 -8.04 10.18
C PHE A 70 20.09 -7.61 11.40
N PRO A 71 21.37 -7.22 11.23
CA PRO A 71 22.10 -7.13 9.97
C PRO A 71 22.41 -8.51 9.35
N ASN A 72 22.65 -8.53 8.04
CA ASN A 72 23.12 -9.68 7.27
C ASN A 72 24.20 -9.27 6.26
N ARG A 73 24.73 -10.25 5.49
CA ARG A 73 25.84 -10.02 4.54
C ARG A 73 25.52 -8.97 3.46
N GLY A 74 24.27 -8.85 3.02
CA GLY A 74 23.83 -7.88 2.02
C GLY A 74 23.28 -6.58 2.61
N ASN A 75 23.04 -6.53 3.93
CA ASN A 75 22.45 -5.37 4.59
C ASN A 75 23.02 -5.21 6.01
N PRO A 76 23.90 -4.21 6.25
CA PRO A 76 24.54 -4.02 7.55
C PRO A 76 23.64 -3.32 8.58
N ASN A 77 22.41 -2.95 8.22
CA ASN A 77 21.55 -2.14 9.06
C ASN A 77 20.76 -3.01 10.05
N ARG A 78 20.40 -2.41 11.19
CA ARG A 78 19.58 -3.03 12.23
C ARG A 78 18.19 -2.40 12.21
N MET A 79 17.16 -3.23 12.25
CA MET A 79 15.77 -2.78 12.35
C MET A 79 15.52 -2.05 13.68
N SER A 80 14.84 -0.91 13.62
CA SER A 80 14.38 -0.17 14.81
C SER A 80 13.02 0.47 14.58
N ALA A 81 12.29 0.68 15.67
CA ALA A 81 11.01 1.38 15.65
C ALA A 81 11.17 2.79 15.07
N GLN A 82 10.18 3.19 14.28
CA GLN A 82 10.02 4.49 13.66
C GLN A 82 8.86 5.24 14.33
N SER A 83 8.62 6.49 13.93
CA SER A 83 7.49 7.29 14.43
C SER A 83 6.69 7.82 13.25
N TYR A 84 5.95 6.94 12.58
CA TYR A 84 5.16 7.32 11.43
C TYR A 84 3.82 7.92 11.84
N TYR A 85 3.44 8.99 11.15
CA TYR A 85 2.13 9.61 11.23
C TYR A 85 1.62 9.91 9.82
N PHE A 86 0.72 9.07 9.34
CA PHE A 86 0.15 9.18 8.00
C PHE A 86 -1.27 9.72 8.07
N ARG A 87 -1.59 10.59 7.12
CA ARG A 87 -2.93 11.13 6.85
C ARG A 87 -3.26 10.77 5.41
N MET A 88 -4.49 10.37 5.15
CA MET A 88 -4.97 10.11 3.78
C MET A 88 -6.49 10.31 3.69
N PRO A 89 -7.05 10.56 2.50
CA PRO A 89 -8.49 10.66 2.31
C PRO A 89 -9.22 9.40 2.79
N LEU A 90 -10.30 9.57 3.55
CA LEU A 90 -11.17 8.45 3.94
C LEU A 90 -11.99 7.95 2.73
N ARG A 91 -12.32 8.86 1.81
CA ARG A 91 -13.05 8.62 0.56
C ARG A 91 -12.21 9.13 -0.61
N PRO A 92 -11.25 8.33 -1.10
CA PRO A 92 -10.36 8.74 -2.18
C PRO A 92 -11.11 8.90 -3.50
N ALA A 93 -10.63 9.78 -4.37
CA ALA A 93 -11.20 10.03 -5.69
C ALA A 93 -10.11 10.01 -6.76
N LYS A 94 -10.43 9.45 -7.93
CA LYS A 94 -9.52 9.48 -9.08
C LYS A 94 -9.44 10.89 -9.64
N THR A 95 -8.23 11.32 -9.98
CA THR A 95 -7.96 12.61 -10.65
C THR A 95 -8.14 12.53 -12.17
N GLY A 96 -8.31 11.33 -12.72
CA GLY A 96 -8.36 11.07 -14.16
C GLY A 96 -6.98 10.97 -14.83
N ARG A 97 -5.89 11.12 -14.08
CA ARG A 97 -4.51 11.00 -14.57
C ARG A 97 -3.65 10.17 -13.62
N ALA A 98 -2.76 9.35 -14.18
CA ALA A 98 -1.70 8.69 -13.43
C ALA A 98 -0.67 9.72 -12.94
N LEU A 99 -0.47 9.79 -11.63
CA LEU A 99 0.59 10.55 -10.98
C LEU A 99 1.73 9.61 -10.60
N TYR A 100 2.78 9.59 -11.42
CA TYR A 100 3.93 8.74 -11.18
C TYR A 100 4.64 9.03 -9.85
N TYR A 101 4.97 7.93 -9.17
CA TYR A 101 5.59 7.90 -7.86
C TYR A 101 6.95 8.59 -7.87
N ARG A 102 7.24 9.32 -6.79
CA ARG A 102 8.49 10.08 -6.66
C ARG A 102 9.44 9.37 -5.68
N PRO A 103 10.75 9.33 -5.93
CA PRO A 103 11.71 8.62 -5.06
C PRO A 103 11.74 9.06 -3.59
N ASN A 104 11.33 10.29 -3.26
CA ASN A 104 11.27 10.81 -1.89
C ASN A 104 9.86 10.79 -1.29
N HIS A 105 9.07 9.78 -1.66
CA HIS A 105 7.74 9.53 -1.13
C HIS A 105 7.69 8.08 -0.66
N LEU A 106 6.67 7.68 0.09
CA LEU A 106 6.29 6.29 0.39
C LEU A 106 5.01 5.97 -0.38
N PHE A 107 4.87 4.75 -0.92
CA PHE A 107 3.68 4.43 -1.72
C PHE A 107 2.44 4.28 -0.83
N GLY A 108 2.61 3.63 0.32
CA GLY A 108 1.55 3.39 1.27
C GLY A 108 2.07 2.75 2.53
N VAL A 109 1.14 2.36 3.39
CA VAL A 109 1.41 1.69 4.67
C VAL A 109 0.57 0.43 4.76
N ALA A 110 1.20 -0.68 5.14
CA ALA A 110 0.56 -1.96 5.35
C ALA A 110 -0.30 -1.96 6.62
N VAL A 111 -1.22 -2.91 6.76
CA VAL A 111 -2.09 -3.06 7.95
C VAL A 111 -1.33 -3.42 9.24
N ASN A 112 -0.04 -3.75 9.13
CA ASN A 112 0.84 -3.94 10.29
C ASN A 112 1.74 -2.72 10.56
N GLY A 113 1.61 -1.63 9.79
CA GLY A 113 2.38 -0.40 10.00
C GLY A 113 3.70 -0.31 9.22
N VAL A 114 4.14 -1.38 8.57
CA VAL A 114 5.32 -1.37 7.68
C VAL A 114 4.99 -0.64 6.38
N VAL A 115 5.92 0.16 5.87
CA VAL A 115 5.70 1.01 4.68
C VAL A 115 6.03 0.26 3.39
N PHE A 116 5.33 0.63 2.31
CA PHE A 116 5.68 0.22 0.94
C PHE A 116 6.55 1.30 0.31
N ASP A 117 7.75 0.92 -0.12
CA ASP A 117 8.70 1.83 -0.74
C ASP A 117 9.26 1.22 -2.03
N PRO A 118 8.59 1.39 -3.18
CA PRO A 118 8.97 0.73 -4.43
C PRO A 118 10.34 1.14 -4.98
N ASN A 119 10.83 2.34 -4.64
CA ASN A 119 12.00 2.91 -5.28
C ASN A 119 13.29 2.61 -4.52
N THR A 120 14.37 2.57 -5.26
CA THR A 120 15.73 2.41 -4.77
C THR A 120 16.48 3.74 -4.83
N ALA A 121 17.60 3.85 -4.12
CA ALA A 121 18.56 4.94 -4.27
C ALA A 121 19.63 4.64 -5.33
N GLU A 122 19.57 3.45 -5.91
CA GLU A 122 20.52 2.84 -6.81
C GLU A 122 20.15 3.15 -8.27
N PHE A 123 21.11 3.75 -8.99
CA PHE A 123 20.95 4.11 -10.39
C PHE A 123 22.13 3.62 -11.20
N TRP A 124 21.91 3.41 -12.50
CA TRP A 124 22.99 3.17 -13.44
C TRP A 124 24.09 4.23 -13.29
N ASN A 125 25.35 3.78 -13.22
CA ASN A 125 26.53 4.61 -12.98
C ASN A 125 26.47 5.50 -11.73
N ASN A 126 25.63 5.17 -10.74
CA ASN A 126 25.34 6.00 -9.58
C ASN A 126 24.85 7.41 -9.95
N ASP A 127 24.28 7.57 -11.14
CA ASP A 127 23.75 8.85 -11.62
C ASP A 127 22.23 8.85 -11.55
N ARG A 128 21.69 9.58 -10.56
CA ARG A 128 20.25 9.79 -10.39
C ARG A 128 19.62 10.53 -11.59
N GLN A 129 20.39 11.39 -12.27
CA GLN A 129 19.90 12.18 -13.41
C GLN A 129 19.67 11.30 -14.65
N SER A 130 20.35 10.15 -14.74
CA SER A 130 20.12 9.16 -15.80
C SER A 130 18.67 8.65 -15.82
N GLY A 131 17.99 8.64 -14.67
CA GLY A 131 16.67 8.06 -14.47
C GLY A 131 16.62 6.53 -14.64
N TRP A 132 17.76 5.86 -14.81
CA TRP A 132 17.88 4.40 -14.87
C TRP A 132 17.99 3.84 -13.45
N MET A 133 16.89 3.90 -12.71
CA MET A 133 16.78 3.35 -11.36
C MET A 133 16.76 1.83 -11.41
N ILE A 134 17.45 1.19 -10.47
CA ILE A 134 17.56 -0.26 -10.38
C ILE A 134 16.40 -0.81 -9.55
N GLU A 135 15.72 -1.85 -10.03
CA GLU A 135 14.65 -2.51 -9.28
C GLU A 135 15.20 -3.31 -8.12
N ALA A 136 14.68 -3.11 -6.91
CA ALA A 136 15.14 -3.79 -5.70
C ALA A 136 15.05 -5.32 -5.81
N LEU A 137 14.03 -5.81 -6.50
CA LEU A 137 13.77 -7.23 -6.71
C LEU A 137 14.39 -7.79 -8.00
N SER A 138 15.21 -7.02 -8.71
CA SER A 138 15.94 -7.52 -9.89
C SER A 138 17.07 -8.49 -9.54
N GLY A 139 17.57 -8.44 -8.30
CA GLY A 139 18.76 -9.19 -7.88
C GLY A 139 20.09 -8.63 -8.42
N ALA A 140 20.08 -7.51 -9.14
CA ALA A 140 21.28 -6.89 -9.70
C ALA A 140 22.21 -6.30 -8.62
N ILE A 141 21.64 -5.86 -7.50
CA ILE A 141 22.37 -5.32 -6.36
C ILE A 141 22.00 -6.11 -5.10
N PRO A 142 22.98 -6.55 -4.30
CA PRO A 142 22.71 -7.26 -3.06
C PRO A 142 22.21 -6.30 -1.99
N LEU A 143 20.90 -6.01 -1.97
CA LEU A 143 20.25 -5.15 -0.96
C LEU A 143 19.97 -5.85 0.38
N GLY A 144 20.33 -7.15 0.47
CA GLY A 144 20.09 -8.00 1.64
C GLY A 144 18.61 -8.23 1.93
N MET A 145 17.81 -8.43 0.87
CA MET A 145 16.38 -8.71 0.93
C MET A 145 16.08 -9.97 1.75
N ASP A 146 14.98 -9.97 2.49
CA ASP A 146 14.47 -11.14 3.19
C ASP A 146 13.33 -11.84 2.43
N GLN A 147 12.77 -12.89 3.03
CA GLN A 147 11.67 -13.69 2.48
C GLN A 147 10.34 -12.91 2.29
N ASN A 148 10.26 -11.68 2.79
CA ASN A 148 9.08 -10.81 2.70
C ASN A 148 9.25 -9.73 1.62
N ASN A 149 10.25 -9.86 0.75
CA ASN A 149 10.61 -8.85 -0.25
C ASN A 149 10.89 -7.49 0.40
N ALA A 150 11.56 -7.50 1.56
CA ALA A 150 11.86 -6.31 2.34
C ALA A 150 13.32 -6.28 2.78
N HIS A 151 13.78 -5.10 3.16
CA HIS A 151 15.07 -4.90 3.80
C HIS A 151 15.04 -3.67 4.73
N VAL A 152 16.17 -3.39 5.38
CA VAL A 152 16.29 -2.33 6.39
C VAL A 152 17.15 -1.18 5.85
N GLN A 153 16.66 0.06 5.93
CA GLN A 153 17.43 1.26 5.60
C GLN A 153 18.45 1.64 6.69
N PRO A 154 19.42 2.53 6.39
CA PRO A 154 20.37 3.04 7.40
C PRO A 154 19.73 3.70 8.63
N ASP A 155 18.51 4.23 8.52
CA ASP A 155 17.74 4.79 9.63
C ASP A 155 17.00 3.72 10.48
N GLY A 156 17.19 2.45 10.14
CA GLY A 156 16.57 1.30 10.80
C GLY A 156 15.16 0.98 10.33
N SER A 157 14.60 1.70 9.33
CA SER A 157 13.27 1.41 8.80
C SER A 157 13.25 0.13 7.96
N TYR A 158 12.43 -0.84 8.37
CA TYR A 158 12.09 -2.01 7.56
C TYR A 158 10.93 -1.66 6.63
N HIS A 159 11.03 -2.05 5.36
CA HIS A 159 10.03 -1.66 4.35
C HIS A 159 9.93 -2.68 3.21
N TYR A 160 8.74 -2.79 2.62
CA TYR A 160 8.44 -3.74 1.55
C TYR A 160 8.70 -3.14 0.16
N HIS A 161 9.34 -3.93 -0.70
CA HIS A 161 9.49 -3.70 -2.15
C HIS A 161 8.56 -4.57 -3.00
N GLY A 162 7.86 -5.53 -2.38
CA GLY A 162 6.97 -6.46 -3.07
C GLY A 162 5.95 -7.10 -2.13
N VAL A 163 5.45 -8.29 -2.51
CA VAL A 163 4.45 -9.02 -1.73
C VAL A 163 5.03 -9.37 -0.35
N PRO A 164 4.43 -8.91 0.77
CA PRO A 164 4.91 -9.20 2.11
C PRO A 164 4.46 -10.60 2.56
N THR A 165 5.21 -11.64 2.17
CA THR A 165 4.84 -13.06 2.34
C THR A 165 4.38 -13.41 3.77
N GLY A 166 5.10 -12.95 4.78
CA GLY A 166 4.76 -13.17 6.19
C GLY A 166 3.47 -12.49 6.61
N LEU A 167 3.22 -11.25 6.17
CA LEU A 167 1.97 -10.55 6.42
C LEU A 167 0.79 -11.26 5.74
N VAL A 168 0.94 -11.66 4.48
CA VAL A 168 -0.07 -12.41 3.73
C VAL A 168 -0.40 -13.73 4.45
N ALA A 169 0.62 -14.42 4.97
CA ALA A 169 0.42 -15.64 5.75
C ALA A 169 -0.34 -15.37 7.07
N THR A 170 0.02 -14.30 7.80
CA THR A 170 -0.66 -13.91 9.05
C THR A 170 -2.13 -13.55 8.84
N LEU A 171 -2.46 -12.88 7.74
CA LEU A 171 -3.84 -12.53 7.41
C LEU A 171 -4.69 -13.75 6.99
N GLY A 172 -4.05 -14.83 6.52
CA GLY A 172 -4.68 -16.16 6.38
C GLY A 172 -5.74 -16.29 5.28
N GLN A 173 -5.94 -15.28 4.42
CA GLN A 173 -6.98 -15.28 3.39
C GLN A 173 -6.43 -15.66 2.00
N ARG A 174 -6.27 -16.96 1.73
CA ARG A 174 -5.82 -17.42 0.41
C ARG A 174 -6.97 -17.43 -0.61
N GLY A 175 -6.63 -17.27 -1.89
CA GLY A 175 -7.56 -17.45 -3.02
C GLY A 175 -8.59 -16.34 -3.24
N ARG A 176 -8.50 -15.21 -2.52
CA ARG A 176 -9.31 -14.01 -2.76
C ARG A 176 -8.44 -12.76 -2.62
N PRO A 177 -8.83 -11.61 -3.21
CA PRO A 177 -8.17 -10.35 -2.95
C PRO A 177 -8.11 -10.08 -1.45
N MET A 178 -6.91 -9.89 -0.93
CA MET A 178 -6.65 -9.62 0.48
C MET A 178 -6.17 -8.18 0.64
N GLN A 179 -6.90 -7.38 1.42
CA GLN A 179 -6.43 -6.04 1.73
C GLN A 179 -5.22 -6.11 2.66
N ILE A 180 -4.11 -5.51 2.23
CA ILE A 180 -2.85 -5.51 2.97
C ILE A 180 -2.42 -4.11 3.40
N GLY A 181 -3.10 -3.04 2.97
CA GLY A 181 -2.75 -1.69 3.36
C GLY A 181 -3.58 -0.58 2.73
N TRP A 182 -3.05 0.64 2.84
CA TRP A 182 -3.62 1.86 2.26
C TRP A 182 -2.51 2.65 1.55
N ALA A 183 -2.81 3.11 0.34
CA ALA A 183 -1.93 3.99 -0.42
C ALA A 183 -2.02 5.42 0.09
N ALA A 184 -1.01 6.23 -0.22
CA ALA A 184 -0.93 7.61 0.21
C ALA A 184 -2.09 8.50 -0.28
N ASP A 185 -2.74 8.12 -1.38
CA ASP A 185 -3.93 8.80 -1.92
C ASP A 185 -5.26 8.29 -1.34
N GLY A 186 -5.20 7.35 -0.39
CA GLY A 186 -6.32 6.82 0.37
C GLY A 186 -6.97 5.56 -0.21
N PHE A 187 -6.64 5.16 -1.44
CA PHE A 187 -7.14 3.90 -2.01
C PHE A 187 -6.50 2.69 -1.31
N PRO A 188 -7.23 1.58 -1.15
CA PRO A 188 -6.69 0.40 -0.51
C PRO A 188 -5.69 -0.34 -1.40
N ILE A 189 -4.78 -1.06 -0.75
CA ILE A 189 -3.74 -1.90 -1.38
C ILE A 189 -4.07 -3.36 -1.09
N TYR A 190 -4.05 -4.19 -2.14
CA TYR A 190 -4.36 -5.60 -2.06
C TYR A 190 -3.21 -6.47 -2.56
N VAL A 191 -3.21 -7.73 -2.13
CA VAL A 191 -2.59 -8.84 -2.87
C VAL A 191 -3.72 -9.68 -3.43
N ASP A 192 -3.63 -9.99 -4.72
CA ASP A 192 -4.57 -10.84 -5.44
C ASP A 192 -3.82 -11.73 -6.43
N GLU A 193 -3.82 -13.04 -6.16
CA GLU A 193 -3.14 -14.04 -6.98
C GLU A 193 -3.76 -14.18 -8.39
N THR A 194 -5.00 -13.72 -8.58
CA THR A 194 -5.67 -13.74 -9.88
C THR A 194 -5.30 -12.54 -10.76
N ALA A 195 -4.71 -11.50 -10.16
CA ALA A 195 -4.36 -10.28 -10.87
C ALA A 195 -3.10 -10.47 -11.73
N ARG A 196 -3.17 -10.00 -12.97
CA ARG A 196 -2.06 -10.00 -13.92
C ARG A 196 -1.63 -8.57 -14.22
N SER A 197 -0.35 -8.27 -14.02
CA SER A 197 0.23 -6.99 -14.42
C SER A 197 0.09 -6.78 -15.93
N SER A 198 -0.15 -5.54 -16.33
CA SER A 198 -0.15 -5.11 -17.73
C SER A 198 1.19 -4.53 -18.16
N TRP A 199 2.24 -4.71 -17.36
CA TRP A 199 3.60 -4.30 -17.67
C TRP A 199 4.41 -5.48 -18.20
N ARG A 200 5.29 -5.20 -19.17
CA ARG A 200 6.26 -6.18 -19.70
C ARG A 200 7.60 -5.52 -19.95
N LEU A 201 8.63 -6.34 -20.15
CA LEU A 201 9.90 -5.84 -20.69
C LEU A 201 9.69 -5.28 -22.10
N LYS A 202 10.32 -4.15 -22.36
CA LYS A 202 10.42 -3.57 -23.70
C LYS A 202 11.19 -4.50 -24.63
N ALA A 203 10.91 -4.40 -25.93
CA ALA A 203 11.70 -5.11 -26.94
C ALA A 203 13.12 -4.54 -27.09
N GLN A 204 13.30 -3.25 -26.83
CA GLN A 204 14.55 -2.52 -26.93
C GLN A 204 14.68 -1.51 -25.79
N ARG A 205 15.91 -1.29 -25.33
CA ARG A 205 16.20 -0.35 -24.25
C ARG A 205 16.28 1.07 -24.81
N ASP A 206 15.75 2.04 -24.07
CA ASP A 206 15.84 3.46 -24.45
C ASP A 206 17.31 3.89 -24.58
N PRO A 207 17.65 4.81 -25.51
CA PRO A 207 19.01 5.32 -25.65
C PRO A 207 19.44 6.15 -24.42
N GLY A 208 20.75 6.36 -24.27
CA GLY A 208 21.31 7.15 -23.15
C GLY A 208 21.30 6.39 -21.82
N GLY A 209 21.39 5.07 -21.88
CA GLY A 209 21.35 4.17 -20.73
C GLY A 209 22.32 3.00 -20.81
N PRO A 210 22.18 2.02 -19.91
CA PRO A 210 22.98 0.80 -19.89
C PRO A 210 22.88 0.06 -21.23
N ALA A 211 24.00 -0.49 -21.70
CA ALA A 211 24.04 -1.29 -22.93
C ALA A 211 23.30 -2.63 -22.76
N GLY A 212 22.92 -3.27 -23.88
CA GLY A 212 22.26 -4.58 -23.89
C GLY A 212 20.74 -4.51 -24.05
N ARG A 213 20.10 -5.68 -23.99
CA ARG A 213 18.65 -5.81 -24.06
C ARG A 213 18.03 -5.50 -22.69
N PRO A 214 16.76 -5.04 -22.64
CA PRO A 214 16.01 -4.95 -21.39
C PRO A 214 16.00 -6.31 -20.66
N ASP A 215 16.46 -6.31 -19.42
CA ASP A 215 16.63 -7.51 -18.58
C ASP A 215 15.85 -7.39 -17.25
N GLY A 216 15.20 -6.25 -17.01
CA GLY A 216 14.39 -6.01 -15.83
C GLY A 216 15.20 -5.49 -14.64
N ILE A 217 16.49 -5.20 -14.85
CA ILE A 217 17.33 -4.56 -13.84
C ILE A 217 16.81 -3.15 -13.56
N TYR A 218 16.33 -2.44 -14.58
CA TYR A 218 15.95 -1.03 -14.45
C TYR A 218 14.45 -0.82 -14.58
N THR A 219 13.87 0.13 -13.83
CA THR A 219 12.44 0.51 -13.98
C THR A 219 12.09 0.85 -15.43
N LYS A 220 13.01 1.53 -16.13
CA LYS A 220 12.86 1.95 -17.53
C LYS A 220 12.90 0.80 -18.54
N ASP A 221 13.27 -0.41 -18.13
CA ASP A 221 13.21 -1.59 -19.00
C ASP A 221 11.77 -2.05 -19.26
N TYR A 222 10.81 -1.58 -18.46
CA TYR A 222 9.41 -1.98 -18.57
C TYR A 222 8.58 -0.95 -19.34
N GLU A 223 7.56 -1.45 -20.05
CA GLU A 223 6.52 -0.65 -20.68
C GLU A 223 5.13 -1.15 -20.26
N PHE A 224 4.21 -0.20 -20.08
CA PHE A 224 2.80 -0.51 -19.89
C PHE A 224 2.15 -0.84 -21.24
N VAL A 225 1.43 -1.96 -21.28
CA VAL A 225 0.65 -2.37 -22.46
C VAL A 225 -0.79 -2.57 -22.01
N ARG A 226 -1.65 -1.61 -22.36
CA ARG A 226 -3.08 -1.65 -22.04
C ARG A 226 -3.69 -2.98 -22.50
N GLY A 227 -4.31 -3.70 -21.55
CA GLY A 227 -5.01 -4.96 -21.82
C GLY A 227 -4.12 -6.20 -21.91
N LEU A 228 -2.81 -6.08 -21.66
CA LEU A 228 -1.93 -7.25 -21.56
C LEU A 228 -2.28 -8.13 -20.35
N GLY A 229 -2.54 -7.49 -19.22
CA GLY A 229 -3.00 -8.11 -17.98
C GLY A 229 -4.40 -7.65 -17.60
N THR A 230 -4.73 -7.80 -16.32
CA THR A 230 -6.00 -7.36 -15.73
C THR A 230 -5.89 -6.02 -15.02
N LEU A 231 -4.67 -5.50 -14.84
CA LEU A 231 -4.39 -4.27 -14.09
C LEU A 231 -4.12 -3.10 -15.02
N ASP A 232 -4.37 -1.89 -14.54
CA ASP A 232 -4.10 -0.65 -15.26
C ASP A 232 -2.62 -0.21 -15.16
N GLU A 233 -2.32 0.99 -15.67
CA GLU A 233 -0.97 1.59 -15.65
C GLU A 233 -0.44 1.77 -14.22
N CYS A 234 -1.30 2.05 -13.25
CA CYS A 234 -0.93 2.14 -11.83
C CYS A 234 -1.03 0.80 -11.11
N ASN A 235 -1.08 -0.31 -11.84
CA ASN A 235 -1.15 -1.66 -11.28
C ASN A 235 -2.35 -1.85 -10.33
N GLY A 236 -3.46 -1.18 -10.61
CA GLY A 236 -4.72 -1.32 -9.89
C GLY A 236 -5.88 -1.66 -10.82
N ARG A 237 -7.08 -1.78 -10.24
CA ARG A 237 -8.33 -2.00 -10.96
C ARG A 237 -9.52 -1.59 -10.12
N ASP A 238 -10.66 -1.37 -10.77
CA ASP A 238 -11.96 -1.27 -10.11
C ASP A 238 -12.53 -2.67 -9.87
N GLY A 239 -13.15 -2.89 -8.71
CA GLY A 239 -13.85 -4.14 -8.42
C GLY A 239 -14.38 -4.19 -7.00
N ALA A 240 -15.34 -5.09 -6.76
CA ALA A 240 -15.83 -5.39 -5.43
C ALA A 240 -14.81 -6.23 -4.65
N THR A 241 -14.68 -5.94 -3.36
CA THR A 241 -13.88 -6.71 -2.41
C THR A 241 -14.73 -7.00 -1.17
N ALA A 242 -14.22 -7.79 -0.22
CA ALA A 242 -14.95 -8.09 1.01
C ALA A 242 -15.23 -6.82 1.83
N GLU A 243 -14.27 -5.90 1.82
CA GLU A 243 -14.31 -4.61 2.51
C GLU A 243 -15.15 -3.57 1.76
N PHE A 244 -15.21 -3.69 0.43
CA PHE A 244 -15.90 -2.76 -0.46
C PHE A 244 -16.85 -3.53 -1.40
N PRO A 245 -17.99 -4.05 -0.89
CA PRO A 245 -18.91 -4.87 -1.67
C PRO A 245 -19.59 -4.11 -2.83
N GLN A 246 -19.68 -2.78 -2.74
CA GLN A 246 -20.19 -1.93 -3.81
C GLN A 246 -19.13 -1.61 -4.89
N GLY A 247 -17.90 -2.08 -4.71
CA GLY A 247 -16.79 -1.74 -5.58
C GLY A 247 -15.95 -0.58 -5.07
N THR A 248 -14.64 -0.68 -5.28
CA THR A 248 -13.70 0.43 -5.17
C THR A 248 -12.57 0.23 -6.17
N TYR A 249 -11.89 1.32 -6.53
CA TYR A 249 -10.57 1.18 -7.11
C TYR A 249 -9.59 0.74 -6.03
N HIS A 250 -8.74 -0.22 -6.36
CA HIS A 250 -7.71 -0.71 -5.46
C HIS A 250 -6.43 -0.99 -6.22
N TYR A 251 -5.31 -0.69 -5.57
CA TYR A 251 -4.01 -1.08 -6.08
C TYR A 251 -3.72 -2.53 -5.76
N VAL A 252 -2.92 -3.18 -6.59
CA VAL A 252 -2.47 -4.55 -6.36
C VAL A 252 -0.95 -4.60 -6.29
N VAL A 253 -0.43 -5.20 -5.22
CA VAL A 253 0.97 -5.61 -5.12
C VAL A 253 1.08 -6.99 -5.79
N THR A 254 1.98 -7.10 -6.76
CA THR A 254 2.09 -8.26 -7.66
C THR A 254 3.42 -8.98 -7.50
N LEU A 255 3.50 -10.24 -7.94
CA LEU A 255 4.75 -11.00 -8.00
C LEU A 255 5.64 -10.61 -9.18
N GLN A 256 5.10 -9.85 -10.13
CA GLN A 256 5.79 -9.32 -11.29
C GLN A 256 5.82 -7.79 -11.23
N PHE A 257 6.73 -7.17 -11.99
CA PHE A 257 6.81 -5.72 -12.10
C PHE A 257 5.43 -5.09 -12.34
N PRO A 258 5.08 -4.00 -11.62
CA PRO A 258 5.95 -3.18 -10.78
C PRO A 258 6.23 -3.65 -9.35
N PHE A 259 5.79 -4.86 -8.97
CA PHE A 259 5.82 -5.42 -7.61
C PHE A 259 4.98 -4.60 -6.64
N VAL A 260 5.42 -3.39 -6.30
CA VAL A 260 4.62 -2.34 -5.68
C VAL A 260 4.30 -1.28 -6.75
N PRO A 261 3.05 -0.79 -6.86
CA PRO A 261 2.66 0.20 -7.86
C PRO A 261 3.57 1.44 -7.96
N ARG A 262 3.68 2.01 -9.18
CA ARG A 262 4.55 3.16 -9.48
C ARG A 262 3.80 4.45 -9.79
N CYS A 263 2.49 4.49 -9.61
CA CYS A 263 1.74 5.73 -9.72
C CYS A 263 0.50 5.70 -8.84
N PHE A 264 -0.03 6.90 -8.59
CA PHE A 264 -1.31 7.13 -7.94
C PHE A 264 -2.36 7.54 -8.98
N VAL A 265 -3.58 7.06 -8.84
CA VAL A 265 -4.76 7.56 -9.58
C VAL A 265 -5.44 8.70 -8.83
N GLY A 266 -5.25 8.80 -7.51
CA GLY A 266 -5.71 9.90 -6.66
C GLY A 266 -4.62 10.94 -6.37
N THR A 267 -4.90 11.82 -5.40
CA THR A 267 -3.95 12.81 -4.89
C THR A 267 -3.30 12.25 -3.61
N PRO A 268 -2.00 11.90 -3.62
CA PRO A 268 -1.31 11.40 -2.44
C PRO A 268 -1.13 12.52 -1.40
N ASP A 269 -1.29 12.17 -0.13
CA ASP A 269 -1.09 13.07 0.99
C ASP A 269 0.40 13.25 1.31
N GLY A 270 0.78 14.49 1.65
CA GLY A 270 2.18 14.86 1.91
C GLY A 270 2.80 14.21 3.15
N SER A 271 2.00 13.65 4.06
CA SER A 271 2.50 12.90 5.23
C SER A 271 3.31 11.64 4.88
N PHE A 272 3.20 11.16 3.64
CA PHE A 272 4.01 10.05 3.11
C PHE A 272 5.33 10.51 2.46
N GLN A 273 5.64 11.81 2.46
CA GLN A 273 6.96 12.28 2.07
C GLN A 273 7.99 11.83 3.11
N LYS A 274 9.07 11.22 2.65
CA LYS A 274 10.18 10.85 3.53
C LYS A 274 10.79 12.16 4.03
N GLN A 275 10.71 12.39 5.34
CA GLN A 275 11.48 13.47 5.96
C GLN A 275 12.96 13.12 5.76
N GLY A 276 13.70 14.02 5.11
CA GLY A 276 15.09 13.74 4.75
C GLY A 276 15.92 13.39 5.99
N GLY A 277 16.36 12.14 6.07
CA GLY A 277 17.61 11.82 6.75
C GLY A 277 18.76 12.55 6.02
N PRO A 278 19.86 12.89 6.72
CA PRO A 278 20.82 13.87 6.26
C PRO A 278 21.34 13.58 4.85
N HIS A 279 21.46 14.66 4.07
CA HIS A 279 22.31 14.72 2.89
C HIS A 279 23.68 14.12 3.21
N MET A 280 23.94 12.90 2.74
CA MET A 280 25.32 12.47 2.47
C MET A 280 25.70 13.01 1.09
N GLY A 281 25.81 14.34 1.01
CA GLY A 281 26.62 14.98 0.00
C GLY A 281 28.09 14.76 0.34
N GLY A 282 28.79 14.00 -0.51
CA GLY A 282 30.23 14.09 -0.75
C GLY A 282 31.19 13.94 0.44
N GLY A 283 31.83 12.77 0.56
CA GLY A 283 33.01 12.65 1.41
C GLY A 283 33.60 11.25 1.52
N GLY A 284 34.44 10.86 0.55
CA GLY A 284 35.63 10.05 0.83
C GLY A 284 35.46 8.55 1.11
N GLY A 285 35.36 7.75 0.05
CA GLY A 285 35.62 6.31 0.11
C GLY A 285 35.85 5.75 -1.29
N ARG A 286 37.06 5.89 -1.82
CA ARG A 286 37.50 5.23 -3.07
C ARG A 286 37.26 3.71 -2.94
N PRO A 287 36.49 3.07 -3.83
CA PRO A 287 36.57 1.62 -3.99
C PRO A 287 37.93 1.27 -4.63
N PRO A 288 38.52 0.10 -4.35
CA PRO A 288 39.72 -0.35 -5.04
C PRO A 288 39.41 -0.47 -6.54
N ARG A 289 40.28 0.07 -7.39
CA ARG A 289 40.26 -0.16 -8.84
C ARG A 289 40.30 -1.67 -9.08
N GLY A 290 39.22 -2.24 -9.61
CA GLY A 290 39.11 -3.66 -9.91
C GLY A 290 38.54 -3.92 -11.30
N GLY A 291 39.43 -4.08 -12.29
CA GLY A 291 39.26 -4.93 -13.48
C GLY A 291 38.35 -4.44 -14.62
N PRO A 292 38.77 -4.55 -15.89
CA PRO A 292 37.87 -4.38 -17.03
C PRO A 292 36.83 -5.53 -17.10
N PRO A 293 35.64 -5.28 -17.68
CA PRO A 293 34.59 -6.30 -17.78
C PRO A 293 35.03 -7.47 -18.68
N PRO A 294 34.57 -8.71 -18.39
CA PRO A 294 34.81 -9.85 -19.26
C PRO A 294 34.16 -9.62 -20.62
N ARG A 295 34.86 -10.08 -21.66
CA ARG A 295 34.44 -10.03 -23.07
C ARG A 295 33.23 -10.89 -23.36
#